data_AF-A0A522VHB3-F1
#
_entry.id   AF-A0A522VHB3-F1
#
_cell.length_a   1.000
_cell.length_b   1.000
_cell.length_c   1.000
_cell.angle_alpha   90.00
_cell.angle_beta   90.00
_cell.angle_gamma   90.00
#
_symmetry.space_group_name_H-M   'P 1'
#
loop_
_entity.id
_entity.type
_entity.pdbx_description
1 polymer ?
#
loop_
_entity_poly.entity_id
_entity_poly.type
_entity_poly.pdbx_seq_one_letter_code
_entity_poly.pdbx_strand_id
1 'polypeptide(L)' 'PARIMKERRATLVHDQATIASRPGPETGFANLFLAGDWIESPWPCTIEAAISSGLGAARLATNRPTLAFEQ' A
#
# COMPACT_ATOMS: atom_id res chain seq x y z
N PRO A 1 -23.50 -26.62 3.93
CA PRO A 1 -23.51 -25.70 5.09
C PRO A 1 -22.60 -24.50 4.79
N ALA A 2 -22.96 -23.29 5.21
CA ALA A 2 -22.15 -22.08 4.98
C ALA A 2 -21.69 -21.48 6.31
N ARG A 3 -20.49 -20.88 6.32
CA ARG A 3 -19.93 -20.15 7.48
C ARG A 3 -19.73 -18.69 7.08
N ILE A 4 -20.30 -17.77 7.85
CA ILE A 4 -20.12 -16.32 7.65
C ILE A 4 -19.05 -15.85 8.63
N MET A 5 -18.04 -15.14 8.13
CA MET A 5 -17.00 -14.50 8.94
C MET A 5 -17.02 -13.00 8.64
N LYS A 6 -16.94 -12.18 9.69
CA LYS A 6 -16.79 -10.73 9.59
C LYS A 6 -15.58 -10.34 10.42
N GLU A 7 -14.58 -9.73 9.79
CA GLU A 7 -13.40 -9.19 10.48
C GLU A 7 -13.50 -7.66 10.52
N ARG A 8 -13.72 -7.09 11.71
CA ARG A 8 -13.97 -5.65 11.88
C ARG A 8 -12.71 -4.81 11.60
N ARG A 9 -11.52 -5.40 11.70
CA ARG A 9 -10.23 -4.72 11.52
C ARG A 9 -9.56 -5.06 10.19
N ALA A 10 -10.31 -5.60 9.23
CA ALA A 10 -9.77 -6.00 7.94
C ALA A 10 -9.38 -4.81 7.06
N THR A 11 -10.03 -3.66 7.25
CA THR A 11 -9.81 -2.47 6.44
C THR A 11 -9.78 -1.25 7.34
N LEU A 12 -8.95 -0.28 6.98
CA LEU A 12 -8.83 0.99 7.68
C LEU A 12 -10.11 1.80 7.55
N VAL A 13 -10.30 2.74 8.47
CA VAL A 13 -11.32 3.77 8.31
C VAL A 13 -10.86 4.72 7.21
N HIS A 14 -11.69 4.91 6.18
CA HIS A 14 -11.39 5.85 5.08
C HIS A 14 -11.80 7.28 5.43
N ASP A 15 -11.35 7.78 6.58
CA ASP A 15 -11.47 9.19 6.93
C ASP A 15 -10.21 9.98 6.53
N GLN A 16 -10.32 11.31 6.53
CA GLN A 16 -9.25 12.20 6.08
C GLN A 16 -7.98 12.04 6.92
N ALA A 17 -8.12 11.88 8.24
CA ALA A 17 -6.99 11.77 9.16
C ALA A 17 -6.22 10.46 8.92
N THR A 18 -6.93 9.35 8.77
CA THR A 18 -6.33 8.03 8.50
C THR A 18 -5.63 8.03 7.14
N ILE A 19 -6.28 8.58 6.11
CA ILE A 19 -5.70 8.67 4.76
C ILE A 19 -4.42 9.50 4.78
N ALA A 20 -4.41 10.64 5.47
CA ALA A 20 -3.24 11.50 5.59
C ALA A 20 -2.12 10.90 6.45
N SER A 21 -2.43 9.94 7.32
CA SER A 21 -1.46 9.24 8.17
C SER A 21 -0.77 8.05 7.50
N ARG A 22 -1.20 7.67 6.29
CA ARG A 22 -0.62 6.54 5.56
C ARG A 22 0.86 6.82 5.27
N PRO A 23 1.79 5.94 5.67
CA PRO A 23 3.22 6.18 5.47
C PRO A 23 3.56 6.11 3.98
N GLY A 24 4.62 6.82 3.58
CA GLY A 24 5.23 6.62 2.26
C GLY A 24 6.02 5.30 2.16
N PRO A 25 6.57 4.96 0.99
CA PRO A 25 7.31 3.72 0.77
C PRO A 25 8.72 3.72 1.39
N GLU A 26 9.27 4.88 1.73
CA GLU A 26 10.60 5.01 2.34
C GLU A 26 10.56 4.86 3.86
N THR A 27 11.58 4.24 4.42
CA THR A 27 11.78 4.15 5.88
C THR A 27 13.05 4.88 6.30
N GLY A 28 13.27 5.01 7.61
CA GLY A 28 14.54 5.52 8.14
C GLY A 28 15.72 4.54 8.02
N PHE A 29 15.50 3.33 7.48
CA PHE A 29 16.53 2.30 7.37
C PHE A 29 16.98 2.14 5.92
N ALA A 30 18.30 2.03 5.73
CA ALA A 30 18.88 1.75 4.41
C ALA A 30 18.36 0.40 3.88
N ASN A 31 17.96 0.39 2.60
CA ASN A 31 17.51 -0.79 1.87
C ASN A 31 16.24 -1.47 2.45
N LEU A 32 15.42 -0.74 3.22
CA LEU A 32 14.12 -1.20 3.70
C LEU A 32 13.01 -0.27 3.20
N PHE A 33 12.06 -0.84 2.46
CA PHE A 33 10.94 -0.13 1.84
C PHE A 33 9.62 -0.77 2.24
N LEU A 34 8.55 0.03 2.27
CA LEU A 34 7.20 -0.41 2.58
C LEU A 34 6.37 -0.56 1.31
N ALA A 35 5.52 -1.59 1.29
CA ALA A 35 4.55 -1.85 0.25
C ALA A 35 3.28 -2.46 0.88
N GLY A 36 2.17 -2.33 0.18
CA GLY A 36 0.86 -2.80 0.63
C GLY A 36 -0.22 -1.74 0.41
N ASP A 37 -1.46 -2.13 0.69
CA ASP A 37 -2.65 -1.30 0.51
C ASP A 37 -2.87 -0.26 1.65
N TRP A 38 -2.10 -0.36 2.74
CA TRP A 38 -2.06 0.65 3.82
C TRP A 38 -1.11 1.83 3.54
N ILE A 39 -0.18 1.69 2.60
CA ILE A 39 0.84 2.70 2.30
C ILE A 39 0.19 3.86 1.50
N GLU A 40 0.85 5.02 1.44
CA GLU A 40 0.42 6.17 0.65
C GLU A 40 0.10 5.75 -0.79
N SER A 41 -1.14 6.01 -1.21
CA SER A 41 -1.67 5.62 -2.50
C SER A 41 -2.85 6.51 -2.88
N PRO A 42 -3.02 6.86 -4.19
CA PRO A 42 -4.21 7.55 -4.66
C PRO A 42 -5.48 6.69 -4.55
N TRP A 43 -5.33 5.40 -4.27
CA TRP A 43 -6.41 4.43 -4.15
C TRP A 43 -6.76 4.14 -2.68
N PRO A 44 -8.00 3.69 -2.39
CA PRO A 44 -8.34 3.05 -1.12
C PRO A 44 -7.54 1.74 -0.89
N CYS A 45 -7.74 1.06 0.23
CA CYS A 45 -7.10 -0.24 0.49
C CYS A 45 -7.64 -1.34 -0.46
N THR A 46 -7.13 -1.37 -1.69
CA THR A 46 -7.50 -2.30 -2.76
C THR A 46 -6.29 -3.08 -3.27
N ILE A 47 -6.55 -4.10 -4.11
CA ILE A 47 -5.49 -4.88 -4.75
C ILE A 47 -4.61 -4.00 -5.65
N GLU A 48 -5.20 -3.05 -6.37
CA GLU A 48 -4.48 -2.08 -7.21
C GLU A 48 -3.55 -1.20 -6.37
N ALA A 49 -3.97 -0.81 -5.17
CA ALA A 49 -3.12 -0.07 -4.23
C ALA A 49 -1.92 -0.92 -3.78
N ALA A 50 -2.14 -2.20 -3.46
CA ALA A 50 -1.07 -3.12 -3.09
C ALA A 50 -0.08 -3.35 -4.25
N ILE A 51 -0.57 -3.51 -5.48
CA ILE A 51 0.29 -3.69 -6.67
C ILE A 51 1.09 -2.41 -6.96
N SER A 52 0.42 -1.25 -7.00
CA SER A 52 1.03 0.03 -7.30
C SER A 52 2.13 0.39 -6.28
N SER A 53 1.86 0.24 -4.99
CA SER A 53 2.85 0.47 -3.92
C SER A 53 4.01 -0.53 -3.98
N GLY A 54 3.73 -1.81 -4.26
CA GLY A 54 4.75 -2.85 -4.43
C GLY A 54 5.73 -2.54 -5.56
N LEU A 55 5.23 -2.09 -6.71
CA LEU A 55 6.06 -1.63 -7.82
C LEU A 55 6.86 -0.38 -7.44
N GLY A 56 6.27 0.55 -6.67
CA GLY A 56 6.97 1.71 -6.10
C GLY A 56 8.15 1.32 -5.20
N ALA A 57 7.94 0.39 -4.27
CA ALA A 57 8.99 -0.14 -3.40
C ALA A 57 10.09 -0.87 -4.19
N ALA A 58 9.71 -1.68 -5.19
CA ALA A 58 10.65 -2.38 -6.06
C ALA A 58 11.49 -1.41 -6.90
N ARG A 59 10.89 -0.32 -7.40
CA ARG A 59 11.59 0.76 -8.10
C ARG A 59 12.70 1.36 -7.23
N LEU A 60 12.39 1.67 -5.97
CA LEU A 60 13.36 2.21 -5.02
C LEU A 60 14.46 1.19 -4.69
N ALA A 61 14.08 -0.06 -4.42
CA ALA A 61 15.02 -1.12 -4.07
C ALA A 61 15.98 -1.51 -5.19
N THR A 62 15.54 -1.38 -6.45
CA THR A 62 16.32 -1.82 -7.63
C THR A 62 16.84 -0.67 -8.49
N ASN A 63 16.49 0.58 -8.16
CA ASN A 63 16.75 1.76 -8.96
C ASN A 63 16.27 1.63 -10.42
N ARG A 64 15.09 1.02 -10.64
CA ARG A 64 14.51 0.79 -11.97
C ARG A 64 13.28 1.67 -12.18
N PRO A 65 13.43 2.85 -12.82
CA PRO A 65 12.35 3.82 -12.93
C PRO A 65 11.14 3.33 -13.74
N THR A 66 11.31 2.30 -14.56
CA THR A 66 10.27 1.72 -15.42
C THR A 66 9.28 0.82 -14.70
N LEU A 67 9.52 0.48 -13.43
CA LEU A 67 8.56 -0.28 -12.63
C LEU A 67 7.44 0.66 -12.15
N ALA A 68 6.35 0.68 -12.91
CA ALA A 68 5.16 1.47 -12.62
C ALA A 68 3.89 0.65 -12.88
N PHE A 69 2.82 0.97 -12.14
CA PHE A 69 1.49 0.45 -12.39
C PHE A 69 0.78 1.42 -13.33
N GLU A 70 0.62 1.02 -14.59
CA GLU A 70 -0.17 1.77 -15.58
C GLU A 70 -1.67 1.49 -15.36
N GLN A 71 -2.49 2.52 -15.60
CA GLN A 71 -3.95 2.42 -15.63
C GLN A 71 -4.45 2.38 -17.06
#